data_AF-A0A6V7ILG5-F1
#
_entry.id   AF-A0A6V7ILG5-F1
#
_cell.length_a   1.000
_cell.length_b   1.000
_cell.length_c   1.000
_cell.angle_alpha   90.00
_cell.angle_beta   90.00
_cell.angle_gamma   90.00
#
_symmetry.space_group_name_H-M   'P 1'
#
loop_
_entity.id
_entity.type
_entity.pdbx_description
1 polymer ?
#
loop_
_entity_poly.entity_id
_entity_poly.type
_entity_poly.pdbx_seq_one_letter_code
_entity_poly.pdbx_strand_id
1 'polypeptide(L)'
;VVSRFSREISRRVRSGESSELLEKFIKNLALPRNWYLDPRATIDDVSPRASCAICKSTAKSIIELRREGQSAEQIIDTMIDLCTRLHVHSAIYCRGSIKLNA
;
A
#
# COMPACT_ATOMS: atom_id res chain seq x y z
N VAL A 1 0.32 -0.50 -14.65
CA VAL A 1 0.82 -0.24 -13.27
C VAL A 1 0.34 -1.33 -12.32
N VAL A 2 -0.96 -1.56 -12.20
CA VAL A 2 -1.58 -2.48 -11.22
C VAL A 2 -0.86 -3.84 -11.07
N SER A 3 -0.78 -4.64 -12.14
CA SER A 3 -0.17 -5.98 -12.07
C SER A 3 1.33 -5.96 -11.74
N ARG A 4 2.06 -4.93 -12.16
CA ARG A 4 3.51 -4.83 -11.89
C ARG A 4 3.74 -4.45 -10.43
N PHE A 5 3.04 -3.43 -9.95
CA PHE A 5 3.16 -3.00 -8.55
C PHE A 5 2.67 -4.10 -7.59
N SER A 6 1.59 -4.79 -7.93
CA SER A 6 1.09 -5.93 -7.14
C SER A 6 2.13 -7.06 -7.01
N ARG A 7 2.82 -7.41 -8.10
CA ARG A 7 3.92 -8.40 -8.04
C ARG A 7 5.06 -7.94 -7.14
N GLU A 8 5.42 -6.66 -7.18
CA GLU A 8 6.48 -6.13 -6.31
C GLU A 8 6.07 -6.12 -4.83
N ILE A 9 4.80 -5.84 -4.53
CA ILE A 9 4.24 -5.98 -3.17
C ILE A 9 4.34 -7.45 -2.71
N SER A 10 3.86 -8.39 -3.52
CA SER A 10 3.93 -9.81 -3.20
C SER A 10 5.38 -10.28 -3.00
N ARG A 11 6.31 -9.80 -3.84
CA ARG A 11 7.74 -10.07 -3.70
C ARG A 11 8.27 -9.56 -2.35
N ARG A 12 7.94 -8.33 -1.97
CA ARG A 12 8.35 -7.71 -0.70
C ARG A 12 7.87 -8.49 0.51
N VAL A 13 6.63 -9.00 0.48
CA VAL A 13 6.07 -9.84 1.56
C VAL A 13 6.85 -11.15 1.69
N ARG A 14 7.13 -11.82 0.57
CA ARG A 14 7.81 -13.12 0.57
C ARG A 14 9.29 -13.03 0.93
N SER A 15 10.02 -12.05 0.38
CA SER A 15 11.47 -11.97 0.54
C SER A 15 11.92 -11.12 1.72
N GLY A 16 11.05 -10.27 2.27
CA GLY A 16 11.46 -9.30 3.29
C GLY A 16 12.29 -8.13 2.73
N GLU A 17 12.47 -8.02 1.41
CA GLU A 17 13.35 -7.03 0.78
C GLU A 17 12.62 -6.11 -0.21
N SER A 18 13.00 -4.83 -0.21
CA SER A 18 12.48 -3.86 -1.18
C SER A 18 13.28 -3.88 -2.47
N SER A 19 12.59 -3.91 -3.61
CA SER A 19 13.23 -3.83 -4.92
C SER A 19 13.38 -2.39 -5.39
N GLU A 20 14.35 -2.10 -6.25
CA GLU A 20 14.42 -0.79 -6.90
C GLU A 20 13.14 -0.43 -7.67
N LEU A 21 12.47 -1.44 -8.23
CA LEU A 21 11.21 -1.24 -8.95
C LEU A 21 10.07 -0.88 -8.00
N LEU A 22 10.04 -1.49 -6.81
CA LEU A 22 9.11 -1.16 -5.74
C LEU A 22 9.33 0.30 -5.28
N GLU A 23 10.59 0.70 -5.06
CA GLU A 23 10.94 2.08 -4.71
C GLU A 23 10.46 3.08 -5.78
N LYS A 24 10.65 2.75 -7.06
CA LYS A 24 10.14 3.56 -8.18
C LYS A 24 8.62 3.67 -8.16
N PHE A 25 7.90 2.58 -7.88
CA PHE A 25 6.45 2.62 -7.76
C PHE A 25 6.01 3.50 -6.59
N ILE A 26 6.63 3.34 -5.42
CA ILE A 26 6.30 4.14 -4.23
C ILE A 26 6.52 5.63 -4.50
N LYS A 27 7.67 6.00 -5.09
CA LYS A 27 7.95 7.40 -5.45
C LYS A 27 6.93 7.98 -6.43
N ASN A 28 6.51 7.20 -7.43
CA ASN A 28 5.62 7.68 -8.48
C ASN A 28 4.14 7.67 -8.08
N LEU A 29 3.76 6.84 -7.11
CA LEU A 29 2.38 6.70 -6.65
C LEU A 29 2.12 7.39 -5.31
N ALA A 30 3.16 7.84 -4.59
CA ALA A 30 3.00 8.54 -3.34
C ALA A 30 2.08 9.76 -3.50
N LEU A 31 1.10 9.86 -2.61
CA LEU A 31 0.21 11.00 -2.52
C LEU A 31 0.98 12.23 -1.97
N PRO A 32 0.52 13.46 -2.24
CA PRO A 32 0.96 14.65 -1.54
C PRO A 32 1.01 14.42 -0.04
N ARG A 33 2.12 14.81 0.61
CA ARG A 33 2.24 14.64 2.06
C ARG A 33 1.13 15.40 2.78
N ASN A 34 0.60 14.79 3.83
CA ASN A 34 -0.36 15.41 4.74
C ASN A 34 -1.68 15.86 4.09
N TRP A 35 -2.04 15.32 2.91
CA TRP A 35 -3.32 15.61 2.25
C TRP A 35 -4.52 15.33 3.17
N TYR A 36 -4.41 14.32 4.01
CA TYR A 36 -5.40 13.89 4.99
C TYR A 36 -5.61 14.87 6.16
N LEU A 37 -4.84 15.96 6.26
CA LEU A 37 -5.08 17.01 7.25
C LEU A 37 -6.19 17.97 6.82
N ASP A 38 -6.53 18.02 5.52
CA ASP A 38 -7.68 18.77 5.05
C ASP A 38 -8.94 17.91 5.22
N PRO A 39 -9.87 18.27 6.12
CA PRO A 39 -11.09 17.48 6.34
C PRO A 39 -12.06 17.49 5.15
N ARG A 40 -11.82 18.33 4.14
CA ARG A 40 -12.62 18.39 2.91
C ARG A 40 -12.03 17.54 1.79
N ALA A 41 -10.75 17.17 1.89
CA ALA A 41 -10.08 16.40 0.86
C ALA A 41 -10.42 14.91 1.00
N THR A 42 -10.87 14.30 -0.10
CA THR A 42 -10.92 12.84 -0.20
C THR A 42 -9.69 12.31 -0.94
N ILE A 43 -9.37 11.03 -0.75
CA ILE A 43 -8.23 10.40 -1.42
C ILE A 43 -8.34 10.49 -2.96
N ASP A 44 -9.57 10.51 -3.47
CA ASP A 44 -9.85 10.60 -4.91
C ASP A 44 -9.70 12.03 -5.44
N ASP A 45 -9.89 13.06 -4.61
CA ASP A 45 -9.59 14.45 -4.99
C ASP A 45 -8.09 14.71 -5.14
N VAL A 46 -7.28 13.96 -4.38
CA VAL A 46 -5.83 14.16 -4.29
C VAL A 46 -5.10 13.59 -5.49
N SER A 47 -5.41 12.35 -5.88
CA SER A 47 -4.86 11.74 -7.10
C SER A 47 -5.66 10.51 -7.51
N PRO A 48 -6.71 10.66 -8.33
CA PRO A 48 -7.61 9.55 -8.69
C PRO A 48 -6.88 8.38 -9.35
N ARG A 49 -5.84 8.68 -10.15
CA ARG A 49 -5.05 7.66 -10.85
C ARG A 49 -4.16 6.89 -9.87
N ALA A 50 -3.51 7.59 -8.93
CA ALA A 50 -2.65 6.95 -7.94
C ALA A 50 -3.49 6.17 -6.92
N SER A 51 -4.57 6.75 -6.40
CA SER A 51 -5.49 6.09 -5.45
C SER A 51 -6.00 4.75 -6.02
N CYS A 52 -6.49 4.77 -7.26
CA CYS A 52 -6.98 3.58 -7.95
C CYS A 52 -5.87 2.55 -8.17
N ALA A 53 -4.66 2.97 -8.55
CA ALA A 53 -3.53 2.06 -8.74
C ALA A 53 -3.09 1.42 -7.42
N ILE A 54 -2.97 2.20 -6.34
CA ILE A 54 -2.62 1.73 -4.99
C ILE A 54 -3.65 0.72 -4.51
N CYS A 55 -4.94 1.07 -4.55
CA CYS A 55 -6.04 0.24 -4.07
C CYS A 55 -6.08 -1.10 -4.83
N LYS A 56 -6.11 -1.07 -6.17
CA LYS A 56 -6.18 -2.29 -6.98
C LYS A 56 -4.94 -3.17 -6.82
N SER A 57 -3.75 -2.59 -6.74
CA SER A 57 -2.52 -3.38 -6.53
C SER A 57 -2.48 -4.02 -5.16
N THR A 58 -2.87 -3.28 -4.12
CA THR A 58 -2.88 -3.78 -2.75
C THR A 58 -3.88 -4.91 -2.58
N ALA A 59 -5.14 -4.69 -3.01
CA ALA A 59 -6.18 -5.71 -2.95
C ALA A 59 -5.79 -6.99 -3.71
N LYS A 60 -5.26 -6.85 -4.94
CA LYS A 60 -4.79 -7.99 -5.73
C LYS A 60 -3.70 -8.77 -5.01
N SER A 61 -2.70 -8.08 -4.45
CA SER A 61 -1.58 -8.72 -3.76
C SER A 61 -2.04 -9.45 -2.51
N ILE A 62 -2.91 -8.83 -1.70
CA ILE A 62 -3.47 -9.46 -0.49
C ILE A 62 -4.22 -10.75 -0.86
N ILE A 63 -5.08 -10.71 -1.88
CA ILE A 63 -5.83 -11.89 -2.33
C ILE A 63 -4.87 -13.01 -2.79
N GLU A 64 -3.86 -12.68 -3.58
CA GLU A 64 -2.86 -13.64 -4.06
C GLU A 64 -2.05 -14.24 -2.90
N LEU A 65 -1.53 -13.42 -2.00
CA LEU A 65 -0.72 -13.86 -0.86
C LEU A 65 -1.52 -14.73 0.12
N ARG A 66 -2.79 -14.40 0.38
CA ARG A 66 -3.66 -15.25 1.22
C ARG A 66 -3.95 -16.60 0.56
N ARG A 67 -4.17 -16.62 -0.76
CA ARG A 67 -4.37 -17.88 -1.50
C ARG A 67 -3.13 -18.78 -1.47
N GLU A 68 -1.95 -18.19 -1.41
CA GLU A 68 -0.66 -18.89 -1.31
C GLU A 68 -0.30 -19.31 0.12
N GLY A 69 -1.13 -19.00 1.12
CA GLY A 69 -0.90 -19.39 2.52
C GLY A 69 0.14 -18.54 3.26
N GLN A 70 0.43 -17.32 2.80
CA GLN A 70 1.29 -16.39 3.53
C GLN A 70 0.64 -15.97 4.85
N SER A 71 1.47 -15.79 5.90
CA SER A 71 0.95 -15.42 7.21
C SER A 71 0.32 -14.02 7.19
N ALA A 72 -0.74 -13.83 7.98
CA ALA A 72 -1.38 -12.53 8.12
C ALA A 72 -0.39 -11.47 8.62
N GLU A 73 0.51 -11.83 9.54
CA GLU A 73 1.50 -10.92 10.12
C GLU A 73 2.46 -10.35 9.07
N GLN A 74 3.04 -11.20 8.20
CA GLN A 74 3.93 -10.75 7.11
C GLN A 74 3.24 -9.81 6.13
N ILE A 75 1.95 -10.08 5.83
CA ILE A 75 1.14 -9.23 4.97
C ILE A 75 0.90 -7.88 5.66
N ILE A 76 0.44 -7.90 6.93
CA ILE A 76 0.09 -6.70 7.71
C ILE A 76 1.26 -5.74 7.81
N ASP A 77 2.45 -6.20 8.18
CA ASP A 77 3.61 -5.33 8.35
C ASP A 77 4.02 -4.65 7.03
N THR A 78 3.95 -5.40 5.92
CA THR A 78 4.21 -4.84 4.59
C THR A 78 3.14 -3.83 4.19
N MET A 79 1.87 -4.09 4.49
CA MET A 79 0.79 -3.13 4.19
C MET A 79 0.92 -1.83 4.99
N ILE A 80 1.36 -1.91 6.26
CA ILE A 80 1.57 -0.73 7.11
C ILE A 80 2.72 0.13 6.56
N ASP A 81 3.83 -0.50 6.18
CA ASP A 81 4.98 0.17 5.54
C ASP A 81 4.54 0.90 4.27
N LEU A 82 3.86 0.19 3.36
CA LEU A 82 3.38 0.75 2.09
C LEU A 82 2.38 1.89 2.30
N CYS A 83 1.40 1.73 3.19
CA CYS A 83 0.42 2.78 3.51
C CYS A 83 1.12 4.08 3.94
N THR A 84 2.15 3.96 4.77
CA THR A 84 2.92 5.10 5.28
C THR A 84 3.77 5.75 4.18
N ARG A 85 4.49 4.94 3.39
CA ARG A 85 5.41 5.41 2.35
C ARG A 85 4.72 5.97 1.12
N LEU A 86 3.50 5.51 0.84
CA LEU A 86 2.62 6.09 -0.19
C LEU A 86 1.88 7.34 0.31
N HIS A 87 2.12 7.76 1.55
CA HIS A 87 1.43 8.87 2.22
C HIS A 87 -0.10 8.72 2.20
N VAL A 88 -0.63 7.50 2.30
CA VAL A 88 -2.08 7.26 2.39
C VAL A 88 -2.61 7.88 3.68
N HIS A 89 -1.91 7.66 4.79
CA HIS A 89 -2.13 8.38 6.04
C HIS A 89 -0.84 8.39 6.89
N SER A 90 -0.89 9.01 8.06
CA SER A 90 0.13 8.86 9.10
C SER A 90 0.31 7.38 9.52
N ALA A 91 1.51 7.04 10.01
CA ALA A 91 1.84 5.68 10.48
C ALA A 91 0.86 5.13 11.54
N ILE A 92 0.38 5.95 12.48
CA ILE A 92 -0.56 5.53 13.54
C ILE A 92 -1.88 5.05 12.93
N TYR A 93 -2.48 5.85 12.05
CA TYR A 93 -3.72 5.50 11.35
C TYR A 93 -3.53 4.31 10.40
N CYS A 94 -2.44 4.26 9.62
CA CYS A 94 -2.14 3.09 8.78
C CYS A 94 -2.09 1.79 9.61
N ARG A 95 -1.36 1.81 10.72
CA ARG A 95 -1.27 0.67 11.65
C ARG A 95 -2.62 0.31 12.25
N GLY A 96 -3.36 1.29 12.76
CA GLY A 96 -4.67 1.09 13.36
C GLY A 96 -5.67 0.49 12.37
N SER A 97 -5.87 1.13 11.21
CA SER A 97 -6.81 0.70 10.19
C SER A 97 -6.52 -0.70 9.66
N ILE A 98 -5.24 -1.02 9.42
CA ILE A 98 -4.87 -2.36 8.92
C ILE A 98 -5.07 -3.42 9.99
N LYS A 99 -4.61 -3.19 11.23
CA LYS A 99 -4.77 -4.17 12.31
C LYS A 99 -6.23 -4.44 12.69
N LEU A 100 -7.09 -3.44 12.61
CA LEU A 100 -8.53 -3.58 12.89
C LEU A 100 -9.26 -4.42 11.84
N ASN A 101 -8.76 -4.46 10.60
CA ASN A 101 -9.38 -5.15 9.47
C ASN A 101 -8.58 -6.37 8.98
N ALA A 102 -7.62 -6.83 9.78
CA ALA A 102 -6.72 -7.93 9.46
C ALA A 102 -7.42 -9.29 9.47
#